data_AF-A0A7S2TL26-F1
#
_entry.id   AF-A0A7S2TL26-F1
#
_cell.length_a   1.000
_cell.length_b   1.000
_cell.length_c   1.000
_cell.angle_alpha   90.00
_cell.angle_beta   90.00
_cell.angle_gamma   90.00
#
_symmetry.space_group_name_H-M   'P 1'
#
loop_
_entity.id
_entity.type
_entity.pdbx_description
1 polymer ?
#
loop_
_entity_poly.entity_id
_entity_poly.type
_entity_poly.pdbx_seq_one_letter_code
_entity_poly.pdbx_strand_id
1 'polypeptide(L)'
;AMVRQMANLRLGCASFFLPHKCSMDELKAMVRGGEGRSKVFNYSSKTKITLRNISMKNFLVAVSGVLNVQHVKSVPGAATYYGRSVRSPAHHVTVYLKAKPDSKKISVDVKASHEFIAQSFPEELSRAIAALPSIP
;
A
#
# COMPACT_ATOMS: atom_id res chain seq x y z
N ALA A 1 -14.22 -3.12 -42.31
CA ALA A 1 -13.00 -3.37 -41.52
C ALA A 1 -13.33 -3.22 -40.04
N MET A 2 -13.20 -4.29 -39.27
CA MET A 2 -13.50 -4.28 -37.83
C MET A 2 -12.31 -3.67 -37.09
N VAL A 3 -12.47 -2.44 -36.59
CA VAL A 3 -11.42 -1.76 -35.82
C VAL A 3 -11.29 -2.49 -34.48
N ARG A 4 -10.22 -3.29 -34.33
CA ARG A 4 -9.79 -3.78 -33.01
C ARG A 4 -9.35 -2.57 -32.19
N GLN A 5 -10.25 -2.00 -31.40
CA GLN A 5 -9.85 -1.12 -30.30
C GLN A 5 -9.02 -1.96 -29.33
N MET A 6 -7.69 -1.84 -29.40
CA MET A 6 -6.83 -2.28 -28.31
C MET A 6 -7.10 -1.34 -27.14
N ALA A 7 -8.00 -1.76 -26.25
CA ALA A 7 -8.14 -1.12 -24.96
C ALA A 7 -6.79 -1.26 -24.23
N ASN A 8 -6.03 -0.17 -24.15
CA ASN A 8 -4.81 -0.11 -23.36
C ASN A 8 -5.20 -0.22 -21.88
N LEU A 9 -5.25 -1.46 -21.38
CA LEU A 9 -5.53 -1.75 -19.99
C LEU A 9 -4.38 -1.19 -19.13
N ARG A 10 -4.60 -0.06 -18.48
CA ARG A 10 -3.64 0.52 -17.54
C ARG A 10 -3.76 -0.22 -16.21
N LEU A 11 -2.93 -1.24 -16.03
CA LEU A 11 -2.78 -1.92 -14.75
C LEU A 11 -1.93 -1.07 -13.80
N GLY A 12 -2.40 -0.95 -12.55
CA GLY A 12 -1.64 -0.32 -11.49
C GLY A 12 -0.42 -1.16 -11.09
N CYS A 13 0.57 -0.54 -10.48
CA CYS A 13 1.72 -1.22 -9.88
C CYS A 13 1.26 -2.29 -8.87
N ALA A 14 0.20 -2.01 -8.09
CA ALA A 14 -0.36 -2.94 -7.12
C ALA A 14 -0.89 -4.24 -7.73
N SER A 15 -1.25 -4.25 -9.02
CA SER A 15 -1.73 -5.48 -9.70
C SER A 15 -0.65 -6.57 -9.80
N PHE A 16 0.63 -6.21 -9.61
CA PHE A 16 1.76 -7.14 -9.64
C PHE A 16 2.25 -7.54 -8.24
N PHE A 17 1.44 -7.32 -7.22
CA PHE A 17 1.71 -7.70 -5.84
C PHE A 17 0.68 -8.71 -5.36
N LEU A 18 1.11 -9.54 -4.41
CA LEU A 18 0.22 -10.42 -3.66
C LEU A 18 0.31 -10.12 -2.17
N PRO A 19 -0.82 -10.27 -1.45
CA PRO A 19 -0.82 -10.32 0.01
C PRO A 19 0.12 -11.44 0.47
N HIS A 20 1.09 -11.10 1.31
CA HIS A 20 2.04 -12.09 1.85
C HIS A 20 1.99 -12.07 3.36
N LYS A 21 1.82 -13.25 3.98
CA LYS A 21 1.86 -13.38 5.43
C LYS A 21 3.28 -13.10 5.91
N CYS A 22 3.40 -12.18 6.86
CA CYS A 22 4.66 -11.72 7.42
C CYS A 22 4.40 -11.34 8.88
N SER A 23 5.27 -11.77 9.79
CA SER A 23 5.24 -11.36 11.19
C SER A 23 5.82 -9.95 11.35
N MET A 24 5.51 -9.30 12.47
CA MET A 24 6.11 -8.00 12.76
C MET A 24 7.61 -8.06 12.96
N ASP A 25 8.16 -9.18 13.40
CA ASP A 25 9.60 -9.31 13.66
C ASP A 25 10.37 -9.52 12.36
N GLU A 26 9.83 -10.31 11.42
CA GLU A 26 10.35 -10.37 10.04
C GLU A 26 10.31 -8.99 9.38
N LEU A 27 9.20 -8.27 9.51
CA LEU A 27 9.07 -6.93 8.94
C LEU A 27 10.09 -5.94 9.54
N LYS A 28 10.29 -5.97 10.86
CA LYS A 28 11.32 -5.14 11.52
C LYS A 28 12.72 -5.49 11.02
N ALA A 29 13.03 -6.77 10.84
CA ALA A 29 14.31 -7.22 10.32
C ALA A 29 14.54 -6.68 8.89
N MET A 30 13.54 -6.74 8.03
CA MET A 30 13.59 -6.18 6.66
C MET A 30 13.79 -4.65 6.64
N VAL A 31 13.19 -3.93 7.59
CA VAL A 31 13.31 -2.47 7.71
C VAL A 31 14.66 -2.03 8.29
N ARG A 32 15.17 -2.76 9.29
CA ARG A 32 16.41 -2.40 9.96
C ARG A 32 17.64 -2.79 9.14
N GLY A 33 17.54 -3.86 8.35
CA GLY A 33 18.71 -4.60 7.90
C GLY A 33 19.25 -5.41 9.08
N GLY A 34 19.48 -6.71 8.90
CA GLY A 34 20.14 -7.51 9.94
C GLY A 34 21.61 -7.11 10.09
N GLU A 35 22.29 -7.62 11.13
CA GLU A 35 23.75 -7.52 11.19
C GLU A 35 24.35 -8.09 9.89
N GLY A 36 25.09 -7.25 9.15
CA GLY A 36 25.69 -7.61 7.87
C GLY A 36 24.74 -7.73 6.67
N ARG A 37 23.45 -7.36 6.78
CA ARG A 37 22.51 -7.38 5.64
C ARG A 37 21.98 -5.99 5.31
N SER A 38 21.98 -5.64 4.02
CA SER A 38 21.36 -4.41 3.54
C SER A 38 19.86 -4.40 3.81
N LYS A 39 19.31 -3.19 4.05
CA LYS A 39 17.87 -2.98 4.21
C LYS A 39 17.14 -3.43 2.94
N VAL A 40 16.00 -4.09 3.13
CA VAL A 40 15.13 -4.46 2.02
C VAL A 40 14.41 -3.23 1.47
N PHE A 41 14.06 -2.29 2.35
CA PHE A 41 13.34 -1.08 1.98
C PHE A 41 14.28 0.13 1.90
N ASN A 42 14.66 0.50 0.69
CA ASN A 42 15.59 1.60 0.43
C ASN A 42 14.89 2.91 0.07
N TYR A 43 13.62 2.84 -0.30
CA TYR A 43 12.83 3.98 -0.76
C TYR A 43 11.60 4.17 0.11
N SER A 44 11.20 5.43 0.30
CA SER A 44 10.00 5.79 1.04
C SER A 44 9.26 6.95 0.40
N SER A 45 7.93 6.90 0.40
CA SER A 45 7.06 8.00 0.02
C SER A 45 5.96 8.18 1.05
N LYS A 46 5.54 9.43 1.25
CA LYS A 46 4.50 9.79 2.21
C LYS A 46 3.43 10.61 1.54
N THR A 47 2.17 10.27 1.79
CA THR A 47 1.02 11.06 1.37
C THR A 47 0.01 11.19 2.51
N LYS A 48 -0.93 12.13 2.35
CA LYS A 48 -2.06 12.32 3.26
C LYS A 48 -3.36 12.11 2.49
N ILE A 49 -4.18 11.17 2.95
CA ILE A 49 -5.48 10.88 2.37
C ILE A 49 -6.56 11.42 3.32
N THR A 50 -7.53 12.13 2.76
CA THR A 50 -8.71 12.57 3.52
C THR A 50 -9.87 11.63 3.24
N LEU A 51 -10.36 10.95 4.27
CA LEU A 51 -11.56 10.12 4.19
C LEU A 51 -12.79 11.01 4.13
N ARG A 52 -13.49 11.02 2.98
CA ARG A 52 -14.72 11.80 2.83
C ARG A 52 -15.95 10.94 3.14
N ASN A 53 -16.10 9.84 2.40
CA ASN A 53 -17.32 9.00 2.38
C ASN A 53 -17.03 7.54 2.74
N ILE A 54 -15.98 7.29 3.52
CA ILE A 54 -15.58 5.94 3.92
C ILE A 54 -15.24 5.94 5.41
N SER A 55 -15.75 4.92 6.13
CA SER A 55 -15.37 4.69 7.52
C SER A 55 -13.90 4.24 7.61
N MET A 56 -13.25 4.49 8.74
CA MET A 56 -11.88 3.99 8.96
C MET A 56 -11.80 2.48 8.75
N LYS A 57 -12.78 1.72 9.27
CA LYS A 57 -12.86 0.26 9.11
C LYS A 57 -12.85 -0.15 7.63
N ASN A 58 -13.71 0.47 6.81
CA ASN A 58 -13.80 0.14 5.39
C ASN A 58 -12.55 0.60 4.64
N PHE A 59 -11.94 1.72 5.04
CA PHE A 59 -10.68 2.18 4.47
C PHE A 59 -9.54 1.18 4.71
N LEU A 60 -9.44 0.63 5.92
CA LEU A 60 -8.43 -0.39 6.23
C LEU A 60 -8.60 -1.67 5.39
N VAL A 61 -9.84 -2.04 5.07
CA VAL A 61 -10.15 -3.17 4.16
C VAL A 61 -9.80 -2.81 2.72
N ALA A 62 -10.17 -1.60 2.28
CA ALA A 62 -9.88 -1.11 0.94
C ALA A 62 -8.37 -1.05 0.64
N VAL A 63 -7.54 -0.69 1.62
CA VAL A 63 -6.08 -0.70 1.47
C VAL A 63 -5.57 -2.08 1.06
N SER A 64 -6.04 -3.15 1.73
CA SER A 64 -5.63 -4.52 1.39
C SER A 64 -6.03 -4.90 -0.04
N GLY A 65 -7.26 -4.56 -0.45
CA GLY A 65 -7.78 -4.92 -1.76
C GLY A 65 -7.20 -4.09 -2.91
N VAL A 66 -7.06 -2.78 -2.73
CA VAL A 66 -6.53 -1.87 -3.77
C VAL A 66 -5.05 -2.11 -3.99
N LEU A 67 -4.28 -2.29 -2.91
CA LEU A 67 -2.82 -2.41 -3.00
C LEU A 67 -2.32 -3.86 -3.07
N ASN A 68 -3.22 -4.85 -3.00
CA ASN A 68 -2.89 -6.27 -2.89
C ASN A 68 -1.84 -6.55 -1.79
N VAL A 69 -2.08 -5.99 -0.60
CA VAL A 69 -1.21 -6.13 0.57
C VAL A 69 -1.93 -6.84 1.71
N GLN A 70 -1.17 -7.57 2.51
CA GLN A 70 -1.66 -8.25 3.70
C GLN A 70 -1.59 -7.31 4.91
N HIS A 71 -2.68 -7.24 5.67
CA HIS A 71 -2.65 -6.61 6.99
C HIS A 71 -1.76 -7.43 7.95
N VAL A 72 -0.75 -6.78 8.53
CA VAL A 72 0.22 -7.39 9.45
C VAL A 72 -0.16 -7.12 10.90
N LYS A 73 -0.37 -5.85 11.24
CA LYS A 73 -0.70 -5.44 12.62
C LYS A 73 -1.41 -4.10 12.64
N SER A 74 -2.43 -4.00 13.49
CA SER A 74 -3.07 -2.75 13.87
C SER A 74 -2.86 -2.45 15.34
N VAL A 75 -2.71 -1.17 15.66
CA VAL A 75 -2.76 -0.62 17.02
C VAL A 75 -3.69 0.61 16.97
N PRO A 76 -4.17 1.13 18.11
CA PRO A 76 -4.98 2.34 18.10
C PRO A 76 -4.30 3.47 17.30
N GLY A 77 -4.97 3.95 16.24
CA GLY A 77 -4.47 5.02 15.37
C GLY A 77 -3.39 4.63 14.36
N ALA A 78 -3.00 3.34 14.23
CA ALA A 78 -2.06 2.93 13.20
C ALA A 78 -2.29 1.50 12.69
N ALA A 79 -1.98 1.26 11.42
CA ALA A 79 -2.03 -0.06 10.80
C ALA A 79 -0.83 -0.27 9.88
N THR A 80 -0.37 -1.51 9.79
CA THR A 80 0.79 -1.90 8.99
C THR A 80 0.40 -3.02 8.04
N TYR A 81 0.81 -2.90 6.78
CA TYR A 81 0.54 -3.85 5.72
C TYR A 81 1.82 -4.19 4.98
N TYR A 82 1.83 -5.37 4.36
CA TYR A 82 2.98 -5.87 3.64
C TYR A 82 2.56 -6.63 2.37
N GLY A 83 3.32 -6.47 1.30
CA GLY A 83 3.14 -7.18 0.05
C GLY A 83 4.46 -7.55 -0.60
N ARG A 84 4.41 -8.55 -1.47
CA ARG A 84 5.57 -8.98 -2.27
C ARG A 84 5.17 -9.05 -3.74
N SER A 85 6.06 -8.64 -4.63
CA SER A 85 5.77 -8.70 -6.06
C SER A 85 5.78 -10.14 -6.57
N VAL A 86 4.87 -10.44 -7.50
CA VAL A 86 4.87 -11.71 -8.25
C VAL A 86 5.90 -11.72 -9.37
N ARG A 87 6.27 -10.54 -9.88
CA ARG A 87 7.21 -10.40 -11.00
C ARG A 87 8.67 -10.53 -10.57
N SER A 88 8.96 -10.15 -9.33
CA SER A 88 10.30 -10.24 -8.76
C SER A 88 10.19 -10.52 -7.26
N PRO A 89 10.68 -11.67 -6.78
CA PRO A 89 10.72 -11.98 -5.37
C PRO A 89 11.59 -11.00 -4.56
N ALA A 90 12.45 -10.21 -5.20
CA ALA A 90 13.25 -9.16 -4.57
C ALA A 90 12.47 -7.85 -4.36
N HIS A 91 11.26 -7.72 -4.91
CA HIS A 91 10.43 -6.54 -4.76
C HIS A 91 9.45 -6.67 -3.60
N HIS A 92 9.64 -5.80 -2.61
CA HIS A 92 8.87 -5.78 -1.37
C HIS A 92 8.26 -4.40 -1.17
N VAL A 93 7.09 -4.37 -0.55
CA VAL A 93 6.43 -3.13 -0.14
C VAL A 93 5.84 -3.28 1.25
N THR A 94 5.96 -2.24 2.06
CA THR A 94 5.25 -2.10 3.33
C THR A 94 4.52 -0.77 3.35
N VAL A 95 3.29 -0.78 3.87
CA VAL A 95 2.45 0.41 3.97
C VAL A 95 2.13 0.63 5.44
N TYR A 96 2.45 1.81 5.93
CA TYR A 96 2.13 2.26 7.28
C TYR A 96 1.04 3.32 7.19
N LEU A 97 -0.04 3.09 7.92
CA LEU A 97 -1.13 4.03 8.07
C LEU A 97 -1.06 4.61 9.49
N LYS A 98 -1.18 5.93 9.59
CA LYS A 98 -1.32 6.65 10.86
C LYS A 98 -2.50 7.61 10.78
N ALA A 99 -3.43 7.47 11.71
CA ALA A 99 -4.57 8.34 11.88
C ALA A 99 -4.55 8.93 13.29
N LYS A 100 -4.84 10.22 13.40
CA LYS A 100 -5.12 10.82 14.71
C LYS A 100 -6.53 10.42 15.15
N PRO A 101 -6.79 10.27 16.46
CA PRO A 101 -8.15 10.15 16.98
C PRO A 101 -9.03 11.27 16.39
N ASP A 102 -10.24 10.92 16.00
CA ASP A 102 -11.26 11.83 15.44
C ASP A 102 -10.87 12.58 14.16
N SER A 103 -9.75 12.22 13.52
CA SER A 103 -9.33 12.82 12.27
C SER A 103 -9.78 12.01 11.06
N LYS A 104 -10.41 12.70 10.10
CA LYS A 104 -10.63 12.16 8.76
C LYS A 104 -9.37 12.14 7.90
N LYS A 105 -8.20 12.57 8.42
CA LYS A 105 -6.94 12.59 7.69
C LYS A 105 -6.04 11.44 8.11
N ILE A 106 -5.57 10.67 7.14
CA ILE A 106 -4.67 9.54 7.33
C ILE A 106 -3.36 9.83 6.65
N SER A 107 -2.27 9.69 7.40
CA SER A 107 -0.93 9.69 6.83
C SER A 107 -0.60 8.27 6.36
N VAL A 108 -0.22 8.15 5.10
CA VAL A 108 0.20 6.90 4.46
C VAL A 108 1.69 7.02 4.18
N ASP A 109 2.49 6.13 4.76
CA ASP A 109 3.93 6.03 4.56
C ASP A 109 4.21 4.68 3.90
N VAL A 110 4.66 4.71 2.65
CA VAL A 110 4.99 3.52 1.87
C VAL A 110 6.49 3.40 1.83
N LYS A 111 7.01 2.23 2.21
CA LYS A 111 8.42 1.89 1.98
C LYS A 111 8.51 0.70 1.04
N ALA A 112 9.43 0.79 0.10
CA ALA A 112 9.61 -0.25 -0.91
C ALA A 112 11.09 -0.50 -1.19
N SER A 113 11.37 -1.66 -1.77
CA SER A 113 12.70 -2.01 -2.26
C SER A 113 13.07 -1.31 -3.58
N HIS A 114 12.10 -0.66 -4.23
CA HIS A 114 12.29 0.06 -5.50
C HIS A 114 11.55 1.40 -5.47
N GLU A 115 12.15 2.45 -6.05
CA GLU A 115 11.64 3.83 -6.02
C GLU A 115 10.25 3.96 -6.65
N PHE A 116 10.10 3.47 -7.88
CA PHE A 116 8.82 3.48 -8.60
C PHE A 116 7.66 2.90 -7.79
N ILE A 117 7.91 1.82 -7.03
CA ILE A 117 6.90 1.16 -6.19
C ILE A 117 6.51 2.08 -5.03
N ALA A 118 7.52 2.69 -4.37
CA ALA A 118 7.28 3.62 -3.27
C ALA A 118 6.44 4.84 -3.70
N GLN A 119 6.64 5.34 -4.92
CA GLN A 119 5.90 6.48 -5.46
C GLN A 119 4.50 6.11 -5.98
N SER A 120 4.36 4.96 -6.63
CA SER A 120 3.10 4.56 -7.30
C SER A 120 2.00 4.13 -6.31
N PHE A 121 2.35 3.39 -5.26
CA PHE A 121 1.38 2.86 -4.29
C PHE A 121 0.54 3.93 -3.57
N PRO A 122 1.14 5.03 -3.04
CA PRO A 122 0.38 6.13 -2.47
C PRO A 122 -0.60 6.79 -3.46
N GLU A 123 -0.20 6.94 -4.72
CA GLU A 123 -1.01 7.55 -5.78
C GLU A 123 -2.18 6.65 -6.20
N GLU A 124 -1.94 5.35 -6.34
CA GLU A 124 -2.98 4.35 -6.61
C GLU A 124 -4.02 4.30 -5.49
N LEU A 125 -3.57 4.27 -4.23
CA LEU A 125 -4.49 4.32 -3.09
C LEU A 125 -5.30 5.62 -3.09
N SER A 126 -4.64 6.76 -3.31
CA SER A 126 -5.32 8.06 -3.34
C SER A 126 -6.39 8.13 -4.43
N ARG A 127 -6.07 7.65 -5.64
CA ARG A 127 -7.02 7.58 -6.77
C ARG A 127 -8.17 6.62 -6.49
N ALA A 128 -7.90 5.42 -5.98
CA ALA A 128 -8.93 4.44 -5.67
C ALA A 128 -9.91 4.96 -4.62
N ILE A 129 -9.41 5.61 -3.57
CA ILE A 129 -10.25 6.18 -2.51
C ILE A 129 -11.05 7.38 -3.00
N ALA A 130 -10.49 8.21 -3.88
CA ALA A 130 -11.21 9.32 -4.50
C ALA A 130 -12.32 8.86 -5.45
N ALA A 131 -12.17 7.68 -6.07
CA ALA A 131 -13.15 7.09 -6.98
C ALA A 131 -14.30 6.37 -6.26
N LEU A 132 -14.22 6.18 -4.93
CA LEU A 132 -15.30 5.55 -4.19
C LEU A 132 -16.55 6.44 -4.22
N PRO A 133 -17.73 5.87 -4.54
CA PRO A 133 -18.96 6.63 -4.59
C PRO A 133 -19.27 7.26 -3.23
N SER A 134 -19.75 8.49 -3.25
CA SER A 134 -20.40 9.09 -2.08
C SER A 134 -21.67 8.31 -1.80
N ILE A 135 -21.69 7.52 -0.73
CA ILE A 135 -22.94 6.96 -0.23
C ILE A 135 -23.64 8.11 0.54
N PRO A 136 -24.81 8.58 0.06
CA PRO A 136 -25.57 9.64 0.74
C PRO A 136 -26.06 9.21 2.13
#